data_AF-A0A2V2ZG83-F1
#
_entry.id   AF-A0A2V2ZG83-F1
#
_cell.length_a   1.000
_cell.length_b   1.000
_cell.length_c   1.000
_cell.angle_alpha   90.00
_cell.angle_beta   90.00
_cell.angle_gamma   90.00
#
_symmetry.space_group_name_H-M   'P 1'
#
loop_
_entity.id
_entity.type
_entity.pdbx_description
1 polymer ?
#
loop_
_entity_poly.entity_id
_entity_poly.type
_entity_poly.pdbx_seq_one_letter_code
_entity_poly.pdbx_strand_id
1 'polypeptide(L)'
;MSINKKDVIRLLETIAVYMELKGENPFKTAAFRKAALALESNDESLSEIVDFTKLSGIGKGTAAVIEEYIKEGQSSVLDELKKEVPSGLIPLLQLPGLGGKKIAKLYKELDVENAADLEEACRNKKVQDLAGFGKKTEEKILAALENAGSRPERLPLAFMLPIAEGIEAALADMKDIQKYSRAGSLRRMRETIKDLDFIIATVNPVSVKEQLLNLPGIKEVIAAGDTKVSVVFDHSYDISADFRLVEPHEFATTLHHFTGSKNHNVKMRQLAKDRGEKISEYGVENIETGKILTFSTEEDFYAHFGLPFFPPEIREDGKEVDEFTKDMALISLEDIKGDLHMHSTWSDGAYSIEEMIEACRARGYKYMAITDHSQYLKVANGLTAERLRQQKEEIKLLNDQFDDFTILSGVEMDILPDGSLDYDDDLLAEMDIVIASIHSSFSQPKEKIMARLKAALLNAHVDIIAHPTGRLIGRREGYEVDMGMLIELAKETNTALELNANPNRLDLAAEHIREAQEAGVKIVINTDAHKIDTLNHMEIGVSAAKKGWIKKESVLNAMETEDLLKFLKERN
;
A
#
# COMPACT_ATOMS: atom_id res chain seq x y z
N MET A 1 13.97 8.58 -9.41
CA MET A 1 13.95 8.67 -7.93
C MET A 1 15.37 8.81 -7.44
N SER A 2 15.60 9.70 -6.47
CA SER A 2 16.86 9.72 -5.72
C SER A 2 16.90 8.53 -4.77
N ILE A 3 18.10 7.98 -4.55
CA ILE A 3 18.32 6.87 -3.62
C ILE A 3 18.18 7.41 -2.20
N ASN A 4 17.35 6.76 -1.38
CA ASN A 4 17.18 7.11 0.03
C ASN A 4 17.86 6.10 0.96
N LYS A 5 17.91 6.44 2.25
CA LYS A 5 18.56 5.63 3.28
C LYS A 5 18.07 4.18 3.31
N LYS A 6 16.76 3.97 3.18
CA LYS A 6 16.17 2.62 3.15
C LYS A 6 16.51 1.82 1.91
N ASP A 7 16.75 2.47 0.77
CA ASP A 7 17.23 1.79 -0.42
C ASP A 7 18.64 1.23 -0.21
N VAL A 8 19.52 1.99 0.45
CA VAL A 8 20.86 1.55 0.83
C VAL A 8 20.78 0.38 1.82
N ILE A 9 19.93 0.48 2.85
CA ILE A 9 19.76 -0.58 3.86
C ILE A 9 19.28 -1.87 3.19
N ARG A 10 18.25 -1.77 2.34
CA ARG A 10 17.74 -2.89 1.55
C ARG A 10 18.80 -3.48 0.63
N LEU A 11 19.64 -2.66 -0.01
CA LEU A 11 20.78 -3.13 -0.80
C LEU A 11 21.73 -3.98 0.06
N LEU A 12 22.17 -3.45 1.20
CA LEU A 12 23.12 -4.13 2.09
C LEU A 12 22.54 -5.45 2.62
N GLU A 13 21.26 -5.48 2.99
CA GLU A 13 20.57 -6.71 3.36
C GLU A 13 20.49 -7.70 2.20
N THR A 14 20.17 -7.22 1.00
CA THR A 14 20.12 -8.05 -0.21
C THR A 14 21.49 -8.67 -0.48
N ILE A 15 22.57 -7.87 -0.43
CA ILE A 15 23.93 -8.38 -0.57
C ILE A 15 24.22 -9.45 0.49
N ALA A 16 23.85 -9.21 1.75
CA ALA A 16 24.03 -10.20 2.82
C ALA A 16 23.25 -11.49 2.56
N VAL A 17 22.02 -11.41 2.04
CA VAL A 17 21.23 -12.59 1.66
C VAL A 17 21.90 -13.37 0.52
N TYR A 18 22.34 -12.69 -0.54
CA TYR A 18 23.06 -13.34 -1.63
C TYR A 18 24.38 -13.97 -1.18
N MET A 19 25.14 -13.29 -0.30
CA MET A 19 26.34 -13.86 0.32
C MET A 19 26.02 -15.10 1.16
N GLU A 20 24.91 -15.09 1.90
CA GLU A 20 24.45 -16.23 2.69
C GLU A 20 24.06 -17.42 1.80
N LEU A 21 23.33 -17.17 0.70
CA LEU A 21 22.94 -18.17 -0.30
C LEU A 21 24.14 -18.81 -1.00
N LYS A 22 25.10 -18.00 -1.44
CA LYS A 22 26.41 -18.45 -1.96
C LYS A 22 27.19 -19.24 -0.90
N GLY A 23 26.89 -18.99 0.37
CA GLY A 23 27.60 -19.56 1.50
C GLY A 23 29.01 -19.01 1.66
N GLU A 24 29.14 -17.71 1.41
CA GLU A 24 30.32 -16.87 1.62
C GLU A 24 30.69 -16.81 3.11
N ASN A 25 31.83 -16.20 3.43
CA ASN A 25 32.32 -16.08 4.80
C ASN A 25 31.28 -15.42 5.74
N PRO A 26 30.91 -16.06 6.89
CA PRO A 26 29.95 -15.51 7.84
C PRO A 26 30.31 -14.13 8.39
N PHE A 27 31.60 -13.81 8.53
CA PHE A 27 32.06 -12.50 8.98
C PHE A 27 31.79 -11.40 7.93
N LYS A 28 31.98 -11.70 6.64
CA LYS A 28 31.64 -10.75 5.56
C LYS A 28 30.13 -10.53 5.49
N THR A 29 29.35 -11.60 5.52
CA THR A 29 27.88 -11.53 5.55
C THR A 29 27.39 -10.70 6.74
N ALA A 30 27.97 -10.95 7.92
CA ALA A 30 27.66 -10.19 9.12
C ALA A 30 28.09 -8.71 9.02
N ALA A 31 29.16 -8.37 8.29
CA ALA A 31 29.57 -6.99 8.09
C ALA A 31 28.52 -6.19 7.31
N PHE A 32 27.93 -6.75 6.25
CA PHE A 32 26.84 -6.09 5.51
C PHE A 32 25.58 -5.91 6.37
N ARG A 33 25.20 -6.92 7.16
CA ARG A 33 24.07 -6.79 8.11
C ARG A 33 24.36 -5.75 9.21
N LYS A 34 25.59 -5.70 9.72
CA LYS A 34 26.01 -4.69 10.69
C LYS A 34 26.00 -3.29 10.09
N ALA A 35 26.41 -3.13 8.84
CA ALA A 35 26.35 -1.85 8.15
C ALA A 35 24.89 -1.40 7.93
N ALA A 36 24.00 -2.32 7.55
CA ALA A 36 22.57 -2.06 7.45
C ALA A 36 21.98 -1.59 8.78
N LEU A 37 22.28 -2.30 9.89
CA LEU A 37 21.85 -1.93 11.24
C LEU A 37 22.46 -0.59 11.72
N ALA A 38 23.72 -0.32 11.38
CA ALA A 38 24.37 0.93 11.74
C ALA A 38 23.73 2.14 11.03
N LEU A 39 23.28 1.97 9.79
CA LEU A 39 22.48 2.98 9.10
C LEU A 39 21.08 3.09 9.72
N GLU A 40 20.42 1.96 9.99
CA GLU A 40 19.06 1.93 10.57
C GLU A 40 18.97 2.64 11.93
N SER A 41 20.02 2.53 12.75
CA SER A 41 20.08 3.10 14.11
C SER A 41 20.67 4.51 14.20
N ASN A 42 21.09 5.07 13.06
CA ASN A 42 21.62 6.42 13.01
C ASN A 42 20.45 7.38 12.75
N ASP A 43 20.40 8.51 13.44
CA ASP A 43 19.27 9.44 13.31
C ASP A 43 19.47 10.46 12.16
N GLU A 44 20.66 10.47 11.52
CA GLU A 44 20.95 11.32 10.36
C GLU A 44 20.33 10.72 9.09
N SER A 45 19.80 11.59 8.24
CA SER A 45 19.38 11.27 6.87
C SER A 45 20.60 10.96 5.98
N LEU A 46 20.34 10.38 4.80
CA LEU A 46 21.42 10.03 3.88
C LEU A 46 22.21 11.26 3.40
N SER A 47 21.55 12.42 3.32
CA SER A 47 22.14 13.68 2.84
C SER A 47 23.04 14.34 3.89
N GLU A 48 22.85 14.02 5.17
CA GLU A 48 23.61 14.57 6.30
C GLU A 48 24.89 13.78 6.59
N ILE A 49 24.95 12.51 6.21
CA ILE A 49 26.12 11.64 6.44
C ILE A 49 27.25 11.99 5.46
N VAL A 50 28.27 12.70 5.97
CA VAL A 50 29.45 13.09 5.17
C VAL A 50 30.44 11.93 4.96
N ASP A 51 30.56 11.03 5.94
CA ASP A 51 31.51 9.91 5.92
C ASP A 51 30.95 8.69 6.64
N PHE A 52 30.50 7.70 5.86
CA PHE A 52 29.91 6.47 6.38
C PHE A 52 30.88 5.66 7.26
N THR A 53 32.20 5.80 7.09
CA THR A 53 33.18 5.03 7.88
C THR A 53 33.26 5.46 9.34
N LYS A 54 32.66 6.61 9.68
CA LYS A 54 32.53 7.08 11.06
C LYS A 54 31.42 6.36 11.83
N LEU A 55 30.47 5.74 11.13
CA LEU A 55 29.38 4.99 11.74
C LEU A 55 29.90 3.63 12.23
N SER A 56 29.76 3.39 13.53
CA SER A 56 30.20 2.13 14.16
C SER A 56 29.43 0.93 13.58
N GLY A 57 30.13 0.10 12.81
CA GLY A 57 29.53 -1.04 12.10
C GLY A 57 29.74 -0.99 10.59
N ILE A 58 30.12 0.17 10.04
CA ILE A 58 30.45 0.35 8.63
C ILE A 58 31.98 0.42 8.49
N GLY A 59 32.54 -0.58 7.78
CA GLY A 59 33.95 -0.57 7.40
C GLY A 59 34.18 0.04 6.02
N LYS A 60 35.45 0.23 5.63
CA LYS A 60 35.82 0.76 4.31
C LYS A 60 35.17 0.02 3.12
N GLY A 61 35.05 -1.31 3.23
CA GLY A 61 34.46 -2.13 2.16
C GLY A 61 32.95 -1.92 2.01
N THR A 62 32.21 -1.87 3.11
CA THR A 62 30.76 -1.58 3.07
C THR A 62 30.49 -0.12 2.73
N ALA A 63 31.31 0.82 3.21
CA ALA A 63 31.21 2.24 2.84
C ALA A 63 31.40 2.45 1.32
N ALA A 64 32.39 1.81 0.72
CA ALA A 64 32.60 1.90 -0.73
C ALA A 64 31.40 1.38 -1.54
N VAL A 65 30.73 0.31 -1.08
CA VAL A 65 29.50 -0.21 -1.71
C VAL A 65 28.34 0.77 -1.55
N ILE A 66 28.21 1.41 -0.39
CA ILE A 66 27.19 2.43 -0.15
C ILE A 66 27.40 3.62 -1.10
N GLU A 67 28.63 4.16 -1.15
CA GLU A 67 28.99 5.29 -2.00
C GLU A 67 28.82 4.99 -3.50
N GLU A 68 29.22 3.79 -3.94
CA GLU A 68 28.98 3.32 -5.30
C GLU A 68 27.49 3.31 -5.63
N TYR A 69 26.68 2.73 -4.74
CA TYR A 69 25.25 2.64 -4.97
C TYR A 69 24.58 4.01 -5.03
N ILE A 70 24.91 4.93 -4.12
CA ILE A 70 24.38 6.30 -4.10
C ILE A 70 24.71 7.04 -5.40
N LYS A 71 25.93 6.86 -5.92
CA LYS A 71 26.42 7.58 -7.09
C LYS A 71 25.93 6.99 -8.41
N GLU A 72 25.96 5.67 -8.53
CA GLU A 72 25.77 4.95 -9.80
C GLU A 72 24.38 4.29 -9.90
N GLY A 73 23.63 4.18 -8.80
CA GLY A 73 22.33 3.51 -8.73
C GLY A 73 22.39 1.98 -8.80
N GLN A 74 23.59 1.42 -8.81
CA GLN A 74 23.84 -0.02 -8.88
C GLN A 74 25.03 -0.40 -7.98
N SER A 75 25.13 -1.68 -7.62
CA SER A 75 26.25 -2.19 -6.83
C SER A 75 26.93 -3.31 -7.60
N SER A 76 28.20 -3.11 -7.92
CA SER A 76 29.02 -4.12 -8.59
C SER A 76 29.08 -5.43 -7.79
N VAL A 77 29.19 -5.32 -6.46
CA VAL A 77 29.17 -6.47 -5.53
C VAL A 77 27.87 -7.27 -5.66
N LEU A 78 26.72 -6.60 -5.69
CA LEU A 78 25.44 -7.30 -5.84
C LEU A 78 25.33 -7.95 -7.23
N ASP A 79 25.77 -7.27 -8.28
CA ASP A 79 25.68 -7.77 -9.66
C ASP A 79 26.60 -8.98 -9.91
N GLU A 80 27.76 -9.02 -9.25
CA GLU A 80 28.63 -10.20 -9.24
C GLU A 80 27.96 -11.38 -8.51
N LEU A 81 27.40 -11.15 -7.32
CA LEU A 81 26.71 -12.20 -6.56
C LEU A 81 25.50 -12.77 -7.31
N LYS A 82 24.76 -11.93 -8.05
CA LYS A 82 23.64 -12.36 -8.89
C LYS A 82 24.05 -13.29 -10.03
N LYS A 83 25.29 -13.21 -10.52
CA LYS A 83 25.81 -14.12 -11.56
C LYS A 83 26.21 -15.48 -10.99
N GLU A 84 26.54 -15.54 -9.71
CA GLU A 84 27.05 -16.75 -9.05
C GLU A 84 25.96 -17.55 -8.33
N VAL A 85 24.91 -16.89 -7.82
CA VAL A 85 23.80 -17.54 -7.11
C VAL A 85 22.69 -17.92 -8.11
N PRO A 86 22.25 -19.21 -8.15
CA PRO A 86 21.14 -19.61 -9.01
C PRO A 86 19.88 -18.77 -8.76
N SER A 87 19.30 -18.20 -9.82
CA SER A 87 18.14 -17.32 -9.72
C SER A 87 16.91 -18.04 -9.13
N GLY A 88 16.82 -19.36 -9.28
CA GLY A 88 15.76 -20.21 -8.72
C GLY A 88 15.72 -20.26 -7.19
N LEU A 89 16.80 -19.88 -6.50
CA LEU A 89 16.84 -19.82 -5.03
C LEU A 89 16.13 -18.58 -4.48
N ILE A 90 16.06 -17.49 -5.25
CA ILE A 90 15.51 -16.22 -4.78
C ILE A 90 14.00 -16.30 -4.52
N PRO A 91 13.17 -16.91 -5.41
CA PRO A 91 11.76 -17.15 -5.10
C PRO A 91 11.53 -17.94 -3.81
N LEU A 92 12.45 -18.83 -3.43
CA LEU A 92 12.31 -19.64 -2.21
C LEU A 92 12.37 -18.79 -0.93
N LEU A 93 12.96 -17.59 -0.96
CA LEU A 93 12.94 -16.64 0.15
C LEU A 93 11.55 -16.12 0.47
N GLN A 94 10.62 -16.18 -0.51
CA GLN A 94 9.24 -15.75 -0.31
C GLN A 94 8.39 -16.82 0.40
N LEU A 95 8.90 -18.05 0.51
CA LEU A 95 8.19 -19.13 1.20
C LEU A 95 8.27 -18.95 2.72
N PRO A 96 7.12 -18.97 3.43
CA PRO A 96 7.10 -18.79 4.87
C PRO A 96 8.02 -19.77 5.62
N GLY A 97 8.94 -19.22 6.42
CA GLY A 97 9.84 -20.01 7.26
C GLY A 97 11.14 -20.48 6.58
N LEU A 98 11.37 -20.08 5.32
CA LEU A 98 12.64 -20.26 4.59
C LEU A 98 13.41 -18.94 4.49
N GLY A 99 14.46 -18.81 5.30
CA GLY A 99 15.43 -17.71 5.20
C GLY A 99 16.70 -18.12 4.46
N GLY A 100 17.54 -17.15 4.10
CA GLY A 100 18.78 -17.37 3.34
C GLY A 100 19.66 -18.49 3.87
N LYS A 101 19.89 -18.56 5.20
CA LYS A 101 20.60 -19.66 5.88
C LYS A 101 20.05 -21.05 5.59
N LYS A 102 18.73 -21.19 5.62
CA LYS A 102 18.04 -22.47 5.40
C LYS A 102 18.15 -22.86 3.92
N ILE A 103 17.92 -21.91 3.02
CA ILE A 103 18.03 -22.13 1.58
C ILE A 103 19.46 -22.47 1.19
N ALA A 104 20.46 -21.77 1.73
CA ALA A 104 21.88 -22.08 1.52
C ALA A 104 22.23 -23.51 1.95
N LYS A 105 21.63 -23.99 3.04
CA LYS A 105 21.82 -25.37 3.52
C LYS A 105 21.16 -26.38 2.58
N LEU A 106 19.93 -26.11 2.13
CA LEU A 106 19.22 -26.93 1.15
C LEU A 106 20.01 -27.01 -0.18
N TYR A 107 20.56 -25.88 -0.63
CA TYR A 107 21.41 -25.83 -1.82
C TYR A 107 22.70 -26.63 -1.64
N LYS A 108 23.43 -26.43 -0.53
CA LYS A 108 24.72 -27.12 -0.29
C LYS A 108 24.62 -28.60 0.01
N GLU A 109 23.58 -29.04 0.72
CA GLU A 109 23.48 -30.43 1.21
C GLU A 109 22.55 -31.30 0.37
N LEU A 110 21.59 -30.71 -0.35
CA LEU A 110 20.59 -31.44 -1.16
C LEU A 110 20.55 -30.99 -2.63
N ASP A 111 21.48 -30.13 -3.08
CA ASP A 111 21.55 -29.60 -4.45
C ASP A 111 20.23 -28.95 -4.93
N VAL A 112 19.47 -28.35 -4.01
CA VAL A 112 18.22 -27.65 -4.34
C VAL A 112 18.56 -26.31 -5.00
N GLU A 113 18.18 -26.10 -6.26
CA GLU A 113 18.41 -24.84 -6.98
C GLU A 113 17.11 -24.07 -7.25
N ASN A 114 15.95 -24.71 -7.14
CA ASN A 114 14.65 -24.12 -7.42
C ASN A 114 13.51 -24.79 -6.61
N ALA A 115 12.27 -24.33 -6.82
CA ALA A 115 11.08 -24.83 -6.12
C ALA A 115 10.75 -26.30 -6.43
N ALA A 116 10.99 -26.77 -7.65
CA ALA A 116 10.73 -28.15 -8.04
C ALA A 116 11.70 -29.10 -7.32
N ASP A 117 13.00 -28.76 -7.27
CA ASP A 117 14.00 -29.56 -6.55
C ASP A 117 13.66 -29.63 -5.05
N LEU A 118 13.21 -28.51 -4.47
CA LEU A 118 12.82 -28.45 -3.06
C LEU A 118 11.56 -29.29 -2.80
N GLU A 119 10.58 -29.25 -3.70
CA GLU A 119 9.37 -30.06 -3.61
C GLU A 119 9.73 -31.54 -3.66
N GLU A 120 10.59 -31.95 -4.61
CA GLU A 120 11.08 -33.32 -4.72
C GLU A 120 11.82 -33.76 -3.44
N ALA A 121 12.70 -32.91 -2.90
CA ALA A 121 13.42 -33.18 -1.66
C ALA A 121 12.47 -33.35 -0.46
N CYS A 122 11.41 -32.54 -0.37
CA CYS A 122 10.38 -32.66 0.66
C CYS A 122 9.54 -33.94 0.49
N ARG A 123 9.10 -34.25 -0.74
CA ARG A 123 8.29 -35.46 -1.02
C ARG A 123 9.08 -36.74 -0.73
N ASN A 124 10.40 -36.72 -0.98
CA ASN A 124 11.32 -37.79 -0.64
C ASN A 124 11.77 -37.80 0.83
N LYS A 125 11.24 -36.88 1.67
CA LYS A 125 11.55 -36.76 3.10
C LYS A 125 13.03 -36.53 3.41
N LYS A 126 13.79 -35.98 2.45
CA LYS A 126 15.22 -35.68 2.62
C LYS A 126 15.42 -34.38 3.43
N VAL A 127 14.45 -33.47 3.38
CA VAL A 127 14.55 -32.17 4.06
C VAL A 127 14.44 -32.36 5.57
N GLN A 128 13.53 -33.22 6.05
CA GLN A 128 13.38 -33.48 7.49
C GLN A 128 14.60 -34.15 8.17
N ASP A 129 15.56 -34.66 7.38
CA ASP A 129 16.79 -35.26 7.91
C ASP A 129 17.90 -34.21 8.13
N LEU A 130 17.73 -32.99 7.59
CA LEU A 130 18.68 -31.89 7.79
C LEU A 130 18.53 -31.27 9.18
N ALA A 131 19.65 -31.05 9.87
CA ALA A 131 19.62 -30.33 11.15
C ALA A 131 18.98 -28.92 10.98
N GLY A 132 17.92 -28.63 11.75
CA GLY A 132 17.13 -27.39 11.65
C GLY A 132 15.86 -27.51 10.81
N PHE A 133 15.62 -28.65 10.17
CA PHE A 133 14.43 -28.96 9.39
C PHE A 133 13.78 -30.21 9.98
N GLY A 134 12.83 -30.04 10.90
CA GLY A 134 12.03 -31.17 11.39
C GLY A 134 10.85 -31.46 10.48
N LYS A 135 10.16 -32.58 10.72
CA LYS A 135 8.95 -33.00 9.97
C LYS A 135 7.91 -31.89 9.80
N LYS A 136 7.61 -31.14 10.88
CA LYS A 136 6.65 -30.02 10.83
C LYS A 136 7.12 -28.87 9.93
N THR A 137 8.43 -28.67 9.82
CA THR A 137 9.02 -27.66 8.92
C THR A 137 8.88 -28.11 7.48
N GLU A 138 9.17 -29.39 7.18
CA GLU A 138 8.99 -29.97 5.84
C GLU A 138 7.52 -29.93 5.41
N GLU A 139 6.58 -30.31 6.27
CA GLU A 139 5.13 -30.22 6.01
C GLU A 139 4.71 -28.78 5.67
N LYS A 140 5.24 -27.78 6.37
CA LYS A 140 4.98 -26.36 6.08
C LYS A 140 5.59 -25.92 4.76
N ILE A 141 6.81 -26.34 4.45
CA ILE A 141 7.49 -26.02 3.18
C ILE A 141 6.71 -26.62 2.02
N LEU A 142 6.32 -27.89 2.13
CA LEU A 142 5.55 -28.58 1.09
C LEU A 142 4.19 -27.92 0.88
N ALA A 143 3.46 -27.60 1.95
CA ALA A 143 2.21 -26.85 1.85
C ALA A 143 2.42 -25.46 1.22
N ALA A 144 3.52 -24.78 1.53
CA ALA A 144 3.84 -23.49 0.91
C ALA A 144 4.16 -23.63 -0.59
N LEU A 145 4.88 -24.69 -0.99
CA LEU A 145 5.21 -24.97 -2.40
C LEU A 145 3.98 -25.36 -3.22
N GLU A 146 3.11 -26.20 -2.66
CA GLU A 146 1.84 -26.60 -3.29
C GLU A 146 0.93 -25.39 -3.55
N ASN A 147 0.98 -24.38 -2.67
CA ASN A 147 0.29 -23.11 -2.86
C ASN A 147 1.06 -22.13 -3.75
N ALA A 148 2.39 -22.18 -3.78
CA ALA A 148 3.24 -21.29 -4.59
C ALA A 148 3.13 -21.57 -6.10
N GLY A 149 2.79 -22.81 -6.49
CA GLY A 149 2.50 -23.17 -7.88
C GLY A 149 1.12 -22.74 -8.37
N SER A 150 0.21 -22.36 -7.47
CA SER A 150 -1.10 -21.82 -7.84
C SER A 150 -0.97 -20.31 -8.08
N ARG A 151 -1.14 -19.88 -9.34
CA ARG A 151 -1.29 -18.44 -9.64
C ARG A 151 -2.48 -17.92 -8.83
N PRO A 152 -2.31 -16.90 -7.98
CA PRO A 152 -3.45 -16.28 -7.32
C PRO A 152 -4.44 -15.82 -8.38
N GLU A 153 -5.72 -16.16 -8.24
CA GLU A 153 -6.75 -15.73 -9.20
C GLU A 153 -6.83 -14.19 -9.27
N ARG A 154 -6.50 -13.53 -8.17
CA ARG A 154 -6.42 -12.07 -8.06
C ARG A 154 -5.14 -11.67 -7.35
N LEU A 155 -4.58 -10.55 -7.75
CA LEU A 155 -3.34 -9.98 -7.21
C LEU A 155 -3.65 -8.68 -6.46
N PRO A 156 -2.86 -8.32 -5.43
CA PRO A 156 -3.09 -7.11 -4.63
C PRO A 156 -2.98 -5.82 -5.45
N LEU A 157 -3.73 -4.80 -5.03
CA LEU A 157 -3.66 -3.45 -5.58
C LEU A 157 -2.22 -2.92 -5.64
N ALA A 158 -1.47 -3.05 -4.54
CA ALA A 158 -0.08 -2.60 -4.46
C ALA A 158 0.84 -3.21 -5.52
N PHE A 159 0.52 -4.42 -6.01
CA PHE A 159 1.27 -5.07 -7.08
C PHE A 159 0.82 -4.61 -8.46
N MET A 160 -0.49 -4.46 -8.65
CA MET A 160 -1.11 -4.17 -9.96
C MET A 160 -1.02 -2.70 -10.36
N LEU A 161 -1.06 -1.79 -9.38
CA LEU A 161 -1.12 -0.36 -9.62
C LEU A 161 0.13 0.19 -10.34
N PRO A 162 1.38 -0.11 -9.93
CA PRO A 162 2.57 0.37 -10.64
C PRO A 162 2.67 -0.18 -12.08
N ILE A 163 2.17 -1.39 -12.32
CA ILE A 163 2.13 -2.00 -13.66
C ILE A 163 1.16 -1.22 -14.54
N ALA A 164 -0.03 -0.92 -14.03
CA ALA A 164 -1.01 -0.12 -14.74
C ALA A 164 -0.50 1.30 -15.04
N GLU A 165 0.17 1.95 -14.08
CA GLU A 165 0.80 3.26 -14.26
C GLU A 165 1.89 3.24 -15.35
N GLY A 166 2.70 2.18 -15.39
CA GLY A 166 3.68 1.99 -16.46
C GLY A 166 3.05 1.85 -17.84
N ILE A 167 1.93 1.12 -17.94
CA ILE A 167 1.16 1.01 -19.19
C ILE A 167 0.57 2.37 -19.56
N GLU A 168 -0.03 3.10 -18.62
CA GLU A 168 -0.62 4.41 -18.88
C GLU A 168 0.42 5.44 -19.32
N ALA A 169 1.62 5.42 -18.75
CA ALA A 169 2.73 6.25 -19.21
C ALA A 169 3.07 5.93 -20.68
N ALA A 170 3.12 4.65 -21.04
CA ALA A 170 3.35 4.26 -22.44
C ALA A 170 2.19 4.68 -23.36
N LEU A 171 0.93 4.57 -22.91
CA LEU A 171 -0.25 5.01 -23.67
C LEU A 171 -0.23 6.53 -23.91
N ALA A 172 0.25 7.33 -22.94
CA ALA A 172 0.35 8.78 -23.07
C ALA A 172 1.26 9.22 -24.22
N ASP A 173 2.28 8.42 -24.52
CA ASP A 173 3.27 8.70 -25.58
C ASP A 173 2.90 8.12 -26.95
N MET A 174 1.80 7.35 -27.05
CA MET A 174 1.37 6.74 -28.30
C MET A 174 0.68 7.72 -29.24
N LYS A 175 0.93 7.56 -30.54
CA LYS A 175 0.26 8.33 -31.60
C LYS A 175 -1.15 7.80 -31.83
N ASP A 176 -2.01 8.67 -32.34
CA ASP A 176 -3.40 8.40 -32.72
C ASP A 176 -4.33 7.98 -31.57
N ILE A 177 -3.87 8.05 -30.31
CA ILE A 177 -4.74 7.99 -29.13
C ILE A 177 -5.27 9.39 -28.85
N GLN A 178 -6.59 9.55 -28.82
CA GLN A 178 -7.23 10.83 -28.45
C GLN A 178 -7.51 10.93 -26.95
N LYS A 179 -7.88 9.80 -26.35
CA LYS A 179 -8.18 9.68 -24.92
C LYS A 179 -8.02 8.23 -24.51
N TYR A 180 -7.55 7.98 -23.29
CA TYR A 180 -7.57 6.65 -22.71
C TYR A 180 -7.95 6.73 -21.22
N SER A 181 -8.35 5.60 -20.65
CA SER A 181 -8.56 5.46 -19.22
C SER A 181 -8.43 3.99 -18.82
N ARG A 182 -7.81 3.72 -17.66
CA ARG A 182 -8.00 2.45 -16.96
C ARG A 182 -9.48 2.24 -16.65
N ALA A 183 -9.93 1.00 -16.70
CA ALA A 183 -11.29 0.57 -16.40
C ALA A 183 -11.25 -0.58 -15.38
N GLY A 184 -12.31 -1.39 -15.36
CA GLY A 184 -12.35 -2.61 -14.58
C GLY A 184 -12.27 -2.39 -13.07
N SER A 185 -11.85 -3.45 -12.39
CA SER A 185 -11.77 -3.47 -10.93
C SER A 185 -10.71 -2.53 -10.35
N LEU A 186 -9.65 -2.23 -11.11
CA LEU A 186 -8.61 -1.29 -10.69
C LEU A 186 -9.17 0.14 -10.60
N ARG A 187 -9.93 0.58 -11.62
CA ARG A 187 -10.57 1.90 -11.61
C ARG A 187 -11.55 2.08 -10.45
N ARG A 188 -12.17 0.99 -9.97
CA ARG A 188 -13.10 0.99 -8.82
C ARG A 188 -12.42 0.76 -7.47
N MET A 189 -11.08 0.81 -7.43
CA MET A 189 -10.31 0.67 -6.21
C MET A 189 -10.60 -0.65 -5.45
N ARG A 190 -10.64 -1.78 -6.19
CA ARG A 190 -10.71 -3.10 -5.56
C ARG A 190 -9.35 -3.45 -4.96
N GLU A 191 -9.35 -3.96 -3.74
CA GLU A 191 -8.12 -4.39 -3.02
C GLU A 191 -7.34 -5.48 -3.74
N THR A 192 -8.03 -6.33 -4.50
CA THR A 192 -7.42 -7.34 -5.38
C THR A 192 -8.01 -7.27 -6.78
N ILE A 193 -7.18 -7.49 -7.79
CA ILE A 193 -7.48 -7.32 -9.22
C ILE A 193 -7.09 -8.59 -9.97
N LYS A 194 -7.91 -8.99 -10.95
CA LYS A 194 -7.66 -10.19 -11.78
C LYS A 194 -6.79 -9.85 -13.00
N ASP A 195 -7.18 -8.79 -13.69
CA ASP A 195 -6.65 -8.31 -14.96
C ASP A 195 -6.72 -6.78 -15.01
N LEU A 196 -5.99 -6.20 -15.96
CA LEU A 196 -6.00 -4.77 -16.25
C LEU A 196 -6.88 -4.49 -17.46
N ASP A 197 -7.78 -3.51 -17.35
CA ASP A 197 -8.66 -3.10 -18.44
C ASP A 197 -8.35 -1.65 -18.83
N PHE A 198 -8.29 -1.37 -20.13
CA PHE A 198 -8.09 -0.03 -20.67
C PHE A 198 -9.05 0.25 -21.81
N ILE A 199 -9.65 1.44 -21.83
CA ILE A 199 -10.46 1.94 -22.93
C ILE A 199 -9.67 3.04 -23.63
N ILE A 200 -9.59 2.97 -24.96
CA ILE A 200 -8.82 3.89 -25.80
C ILE A 200 -9.72 4.41 -26.92
N ALA A 201 -9.89 5.73 -26.97
CA ALA A 201 -10.54 6.44 -28.05
C ALA A 201 -9.55 6.71 -29.19
N THR A 202 -9.85 6.21 -30.38
CA THR A 202 -9.04 6.43 -31.59
C THR A 202 -9.88 6.33 -32.85
N VAL A 203 -9.46 7.06 -33.90
CA VAL A 203 -9.99 6.92 -35.28
C VAL A 203 -9.05 6.11 -36.17
N ASN A 204 -7.91 5.66 -35.63
CA ASN A 204 -6.91 4.86 -36.34
C ASN A 204 -6.51 3.62 -35.51
N PRO A 205 -7.46 2.67 -35.32
CA PRO A 205 -7.25 1.52 -34.44
C PRO A 205 -6.09 0.61 -34.88
N VAL A 206 -5.78 0.57 -36.18
CA VAL A 206 -4.66 -0.24 -36.70
C VAL A 206 -3.33 0.29 -36.18
N SER A 207 -3.11 1.61 -36.24
CA SER A 207 -1.90 2.28 -35.73
C SER A 207 -1.74 2.11 -34.22
N VAL A 208 -2.83 2.25 -33.45
CA VAL A 208 -2.80 2.06 -31.99
C VAL A 208 -2.51 0.59 -31.64
N LYS A 209 -3.18 -0.36 -32.31
CA LYS A 209 -2.93 -1.79 -32.14
C LYS A 209 -1.46 -2.15 -32.35
N GLU A 210 -0.84 -1.65 -33.42
CA GLU A 210 0.58 -1.90 -33.70
C GLU A 210 1.49 -1.36 -32.58
N GLN A 211 1.19 -0.18 -32.03
CA GLN A 211 1.94 0.37 -30.90
C GLN A 211 1.74 -0.45 -29.62
N LEU A 212 0.52 -0.91 -29.33
CA LEU A 212 0.21 -1.77 -28.17
C LEU A 212 0.97 -3.10 -28.22
N LEU A 213 1.07 -3.73 -29.39
CA LEU A 213 1.80 -4.99 -29.57
C LEU A 213 3.32 -4.84 -29.40
N ASN A 214 3.84 -3.61 -29.42
CA ASN A 214 5.24 -3.28 -29.18
C ASN A 214 5.52 -2.82 -27.74
N LEU A 215 4.54 -2.88 -26.83
CA LEU A 215 4.77 -2.58 -25.43
C LEU A 215 5.84 -3.53 -24.85
N PRO A 216 6.80 -3.01 -24.06
CA PRO A 216 7.82 -3.84 -23.44
C PRO A 216 7.19 -4.81 -22.43
N GLY A 217 7.81 -5.98 -22.28
CA GLY A 217 7.39 -6.97 -21.28
C GLY A 217 6.19 -7.83 -21.68
N ILE A 218 5.68 -7.75 -22.92
CA ILE A 218 4.67 -8.69 -23.40
C ILE A 218 5.29 -10.10 -23.51
N LYS A 219 4.69 -11.05 -22.78
CA LYS A 219 4.97 -12.48 -22.84
C LYS A 219 4.22 -13.15 -23.99
N GLU A 220 2.93 -12.85 -24.11
CA GLU A 220 2.02 -13.52 -25.04
C GLU A 220 0.95 -12.54 -25.54
N VAL A 221 0.60 -12.65 -26.82
CA VAL A 221 -0.55 -11.96 -27.41
C VAL A 221 -1.70 -12.95 -27.54
N ILE A 222 -2.76 -12.74 -26.76
CA ILE A 222 -3.94 -13.63 -26.73
C ILE A 222 -4.88 -13.30 -27.90
N ALA A 223 -5.09 -12.01 -28.16
CA ALA A 223 -5.92 -11.54 -29.26
C ALA A 223 -5.45 -10.16 -29.74
N ALA A 224 -5.52 -9.91 -31.04
CA ALA A 224 -5.20 -8.61 -31.63
C ALA A 224 -6.12 -8.34 -32.83
N GLY A 225 -7.24 -7.67 -32.56
CA GLY A 225 -8.20 -7.20 -33.55
C GLY A 225 -8.34 -5.69 -33.54
N ASP A 226 -9.19 -5.16 -34.43
CA ASP A 226 -9.33 -3.71 -34.60
C ASP A 226 -10.17 -3.04 -33.49
N THR A 227 -10.85 -3.83 -32.66
CA THR A 227 -11.65 -3.34 -31.52
C THR A 227 -11.14 -3.82 -30.15
N LYS A 228 -10.20 -4.77 -30.13
CA LYS A 228 -9.64 -5.35 -28.91
C LYS A 228 -8.23 -5.87 -29.13
N VAL A 229 -7.34 -5.52 -28.21
CA VAL A 229 -6.04 -6.17 -28.02
C VAL A 229 -5.99 -6.78 -26.62
N SER A 230 -5.59 -8.04 -26.51
CA SER A 230 -5.43 -8.78 -25.26
C SER A 230 -4.02 -9.35 -25.20
N VAL A 231 -3.28 -9.01 -24.16
CA VAL A 231 -1.89 -9.44 -23.97
C VAL A 231 -1.68 -9.96 -22.55
N VAL A 232 -0.59 -10.70 -22.38
CA VAL A 232 -0.07 -11.11 -21.07
C VAL A 232 1.31 -10.52 -20.91
N PHE A 233 1.55 -9.79 -19.83
CA PHE A 233 2.85 -9.25 -19.45
C PHE A 233 3.62 -10.24 -18.57
N ASP A 234 4.93 -10.32 -18.77
CA ASP A 234 5.87 -11.10 -17.98
C ASP A 234 6.34 -10.30 -16.76
N HIS A 235 5.79 -10.64 -15.60
CA HIS A 235 6.22 -10.14 -14.29
C HIS A 235 6.41 -11.32 -13.34
N SER A 236 6.62 -11.06 -12.04
CA SER A 236 6.66 -12.13 -11.03
C SER A 236 5.41 -13.04 -11.06
N TYR A 237 4.29 -12.50 -11.53
CA TYR A 237 3.12 -13.24 -11.97
C TYR A 237 2.74 -12.77 -13.37
N ASP A 238 2.27 -13.68 -14.23
CA ASP A 238 1.71 -13.30 -15.52
C ASP A 238 0.51 -12.36 -15.33
N ILE A 239 0.47 -11.24 -16.05
CA ILE A 239 -0.60 -10.24 -15.92
C ILE A 239 -1.34 -10.06 -17.24
N SER A 240 -2.62 -10.36 -17.23
CA SER A 240 -3.49 -10.15 -18.39
C SER A 240 -3.92 -8.70 -18.45
N ALA A 241 -3.83 -8.10 -19.64
CA ALA A 241 -4.32 -6.77 -19.93
C ALA A 241 -5.18 -6.77 -21.20
N ASP A 242 -6.35 -6.12 -21.11
CA ASP A 242 -7.30 -5.93 -22.18
C ASP A 242 -7.38 -4.45 -22.56
N PHE A 243 -7.13 -4.16 -23.84
CA PHE A 243 -7.26 -2.83 -24.44
C PHE A 243 -8.45 -2.83 -25.40
N ARG A 244 -9.44 -1.98 -25.16
CA ARG A 244 -10.59 -1.76 -26.05
C ARG A 244 -10.36 -0.52 -26.87
N LEU A 245 -10.42 -0.66 -28.19
CA LEU A 245 -10.30 0.44 -29.14
C LEU A 245 -11.70 0.81 -29.61
N VAL A 246 -12.09 2.07 -29.40
CA VAL A 246 -13.43 2.59 -29.71
C VAL A 246 -13.35 3.94 -30.38
N GLU A 247 -14.41 4.30 -31.08
CA GLU A 247 -14.52 5.65 -31.65
C GLU A 247 -14.68 6.69 -30.51
N PRO A 248 -14.24 7.94 -30.70
CA PRO A 248 -14.25 8.95 -29.63
C PRO A 248 -15.64 9.22 -29.02
N HIS A 249 -16.70 9.09 -29.83
CA HIS A 249 -18.07 9.30 -29.38
C HIS A 249 -18.62 8.11 -28.56
N GLU A 250 -18.01 6.93 -28.64
CA GLU A 250 -18.41 5.73 -27.89
C GLU A 250 -17.72 5.64 -26.52
N PHE A 251 -16.62 6.39 -26.34
CA PHE A 251 -15.70 6.29 -25.21
C PHE A 251 -16.39 6.32 -23.84
N ALA A 252 -17.31 7.27 -23.60
CA ALA A 252 -17.94 7.43 -22.30
C ALA A 252 -18.77 6.20 -21.89
N THR A 253 -19.61 5.69 -22.79
CA THR A 253 -20.45 4.51 -22.52
C THR A 253 -19.62 3.24 -22.43
N THR A 254 -18.56 3.11 -23.25
CA THR A 254 -17.64 1.99 -23.16
C THR A 254 -16.89 2.00 -21.82
N LEU A 255 -16.38 3.17 -21.40
CA LEU A 255 -15.73 3.34 -20.11
C LEU A 255 -16.67 3.01 -18.97
N HIS A 256 -17.91 3.47 -19.00
CA HIS A 256 -18.95 3.10 -18.03
C HIS A 256 -19.11 1.57 -17.96
N HIS A 257 -19.34 0.94 -19.10
CA HIS A 257 -19.57 -0.50 -19.21
C HIS A 257 -18.41 -1.33 -18.62
N PHE A 258 -17.18 -1.04 -19.04
CA PHE A 258 -16.00 -1.81 -18.62
C PHE A 258 -15.46 -1.38 -17.26
N THR A 259 -15.80 -0.18 -16.78
CA THR A 259 -15.61 0.17 -15.36
C THR A 259 -16.51 -0.71 -14.50
N GLY A 260 -17.76 -0.94 -14.90
CA GLY A 260 -18.70 -1.71 -14.12
C GLY A 260 -18.99 -1.08 -12.74
N SER A 261 -19.24 -1.86 -11.70
CA SER A 261 -19.24 -3.33 -11.66
C SER A 261 -20.34 -3.98 -12.51
N LYS A 262 -20.34 -5.32 -12.58
CA LYS A 262 -21.45 -6.08 -13.16
C LYS A 262 -22.80 -5.69 -12.53
N ASN A 263 -22.85 -5.50 -11.21
CA ASN A 263 -24.10 -5.20 -10.49
C ASN A 263 -24.55 -3.77 -10.78
N HIS A 264 -23.63 -2.81 -10.78
CA HIS A 264 -23.89 -1.44 -11.24
C HIS A 264 -24.49 -1.42 -12.65
N ASN A 265 -23.87 -2.15 -13.59
CA ASN A 265 -24.35 -2.23 -14.97
C ASN A 265 -25.74 -2.88 -15.07
N VAL A 266 -26.02 -3.92 -14.29
CA VAL A 266 -27.35 -4.56 -14.25
C VAL A 266 -28.39 -3.55 -13.77
N LYS A 267 -28.09 -2.78 -12.72
CA LYS A 267 -29.00 -1.77 -12.18
C LYS A 267 -29.28 -0.65 -13.20
N MET A 268 -28.24 -0.12 -13.85
CA MET A 268 -28.39 0.87 -14.92
C MET A 268 -29.20 0.34 -16.11
N ARG A 269 -28.98 -0.92 -16.53
CA ARG A 269 -29.75 -1.55 -17.62
C ARG A 269 -31.22 -1.75 -17.26
N GLN A 270 -31.52 -2.04 -16.00
CA GLN A 270 -32.91 -2.12 -15.54
C GLN A 270 -33.60 -0.75 -15.64
N LEU A 271 -32.93 0.32 -15.21
CA LEU A 271 -33.44 1.69 -15.32
C LEU A 271 -33.69 2.11 -16.78
N ALA A 272 -32.77 1.78 -17.69
CA ALA A 272 -32.95 2.04 -19.12
C ALA A 272 -34.15 1.28 -19.69
N LYS A 273 -34.30 0.00 -19.33
CA LYS A 273 -35.41 -0.83 -19.79
C LYS A 273 -36.77 -0.25 -19.38
N ASP A 274 -36.87 0.28 -18.17
CA ASP A 274 -38.10 0.91 -17.66
C ASP A 274 -38.47 2.19 -18.43
N ARG A 275 -37.52 2.76 -19.18
CA ARG A 275 -37.68 3.91 -20.08
C ARG A 275 -37.82 3.53 -21.55
N GLY A 276 -37.90 2.24 -21.89
CA GLY A 276 -37.92 1.79 -23.29
C GLY A 276 -36.56 1.95 -24.00
N GLU A 277 -35.48 1.96 -23.24
CA GLU A 277 -34.11 2.12 -23.72
C GLU A 277 -33.25 0.88 -23.41
N LYS A 278 -32.13 0.71 -24.11
CA LYS A 278 -31.17 -0.38 -23.90
C LYS A 278 -29.74 0.16 -23.89
N ILE A 279 -29.05 -0.02 -22.78
CA ILE A 279 -27.62 0.33 -22.66
C ILE A 279 -26.76 -0.79 -23.25
N SER A 280 -25.85 -0.44 -24.15
CA SER A 280 -24.72 -1.26 -24.62
C SER A 280 -23.40 -0.55 -24.35
N GLU A 281 -22.26 -1.18 -24.65
CA GLU A 281 -20.95 -0.53 -24.61
C GLU A 281 -20.82 0.64 -25.61
N TYR A 282 -21.64 0.69 -26.67
CA TYR A 282 -21.55 1.71 -27.72
C TYR A 282 -22.51 2.89 -27.54
N GLY A 283 -23.44 2.81 -26.58
CA GLY A 283 -24.43 3.85 -26.35
C GLY A 283 -25.75 3.35 -25.79
N VAL A 284 -26.74 4.24 -25.79
CA VAL A 284 -28.11 3.98 -25.33
C VAL A 284 -29.03 3.92 -26.54
N GLU A 285 -29.58 2.75 -26.83
CA GLU A 285 -30.52 2.52 -27.93
C GLU A 285 -31.94 2.79 -27.46
N ASN A 286 -32.69 3.64 -28.18
CA ASN A 286 -34.13 3.73 -28.03
C ASN A 286 -34.80 2.56 -28.78
N ILE A 287 -35.57 1.72 -28.07
CA ILE A 287 -36.11 0.47 -28.62
C ILE A 287 -37.17 0.74 -29.70
N GLU A 288 -37.91 1.84 -29.60
CA GLU A 288 -38.96 2.18 -30.58
C GLU A 288 -38.38 2.73 -31.88
N THR A 289 -37.35 3.58 -31.80
CA THR A 289 -36.79 4.26 -32.98
C THR A 289 -35.54 3.58 -33.53
N GLY A 290 -34.91 2.68 -32.78
CA GLY A 290 -33.61 2.06 -33.10
C GLY A 290 -32.44 3.05 -33.12
N LYS A 291 -32.63 4.27 -32.58
CA LYS A 291 -31.59 5.31 -32.59
C LYS A 291 -30.67 5.11 -31.41
N ILE A 292 -29.36 5.10 -31.66
CA ILE A 292 -28.32 5.04 -30.63
C ILE A 292 -27.93 6.47 -30.25
N LEU A 293 -28.01 6.77 -28.96
CA LEU A 293 -27.51 7.99 -28.34
C LEU A 293 -26.13 7.72 -27.74
N THR A 294 -25.20 8.64 -27.96
CA THR A 294 -23.85 8.60 -27.41
C THR A 294 -23.55 9.87 -26.61
N PHE A 295 -22.48 9.83 -25.81
CA PHE A 295 -22.19 10.84 -24.80
C PHE A 295 -20.72 11.23 -24.83
N SER A 296 -20.41 12.49 -24.58
CA SER A 296 -19.04 12.99 -24.52
C SER A 296 -18.37 12.65 -23.18
N THR A 297 -19.15 12.50 -22.10
CA THR A 297 -18.68 12.22 -20.74
C THR A 297 -19.54 11.20 -20.03
N GLU A 298 -19.03 10.59 -18.95
CA GLU A 298 -19.83 9.68 -18.12
C GLU A 298 -20.91 10.47 -17.34
N GLU A 299 -20.61 11.72 -17.00
CA GLU A 299 -21.52 12.68 -16.40
C GLU A 299 -22.76 12.91 -17.29
N ASP A 300 -22.56 13.14 -18.59
CA ASP A 300 -23.66 13.28 -19.56
C ASP A 300 -24.49 11.99 -19.67
N PHE A 301 -23.82 10.84 -19.64
CA PHE A 301 -24.47 9.53 -19.66
C PHE A 301 -25.38 9.34 -18.42
N TYR A 302 -24.91 9.65 -17.22
CA TYR A 302 -25.75 9.59 -16.01
C TYR A 302 -26.85 10.64 -16.01
N ALA A 303 -26.57 11.85 -16.49
CA ALA A 303 -27.55 12.94 -16.58
C ALA A 303 -28.74 12.58 -17.49
N HIS A 304 -28.51 11.81 -18.56
CA HIS A 304 -29.59 11.26 -19.39
C HIS A 304 -30.58 10.41 -18.58
N PHE A 305 -30.09 9.69 -17.57
CA PHE A 305 -30.90 8.90 -16.64
C PHE A 305 -31.47 9.69 -15.45
N GLY A 306 -31.19 11.01 -15.37
CA GLY A 306 -31.58 11.84 -14.23
C GLY A 306 -30.79 11.53 -12.96
N LEU A 307 -29.61 10.92 -13.11
CA LEU A 307 -28.74 10.51 -12.01
C LEU A 307 -27.54 11.45 -11.87
N PRO A 308 -26.99 11.62 -10.65
CA PRO A 308 -25.69 12.26 -10.49
C PRO A 308 -24.59 11.37 -11.10
N PHE A 309 -23.43 11.96 -11.33
CA PHE A 309 -22.25 11.16 -11.63
C PHE A 309 -21.86 10.32 -10.42
N PHE A 310 -21.68 9.02 -10.63
CA PHE A 310 -21.11 8.13 -9.62
C PHE A 310 -19.61 7.97 -9.85
N PRO A 311 -18.77 8.38 -8.88
CA PRO A 311 -17.35 8.05 -8.90
C PRO A 311 -17.14 6.53 -9.09
N PRO A 312 -16.14 6.09 -9.87
CA PRO A 312 -15.91 4.66 -10.11
C PRO A 312 -15.83 3.81 -8.84
N GLU A 313 -15.27 4.35 -7.77
CA GLU A 313 -15.03 3.69 -6.49
C GLU A 313 -16.32 3.17 -5.83
N ILE A 314 -17.44 3.89 -6.03
CA ILE A 314 -18.74 3.53 -5.43
C ILE A 314 -19.58 2.59 -6.29
N ARG A 315 -19.17 2.29 -7.53
CA ARG A 315 -19.93 1.45 -8.48
C ARG A 315 -19.77 -0.05 -8.17
N GLU A 316 -20.26 -0.50 -7.02
CA GLU A 316 -19.99 -1.87 -6.53
C GLU A 316 -21.20 -2.80 -6.62
N ASP A 317 -22.33 -2.47 -6.00
CA ASP A 317 -23.47 -3.39 -5.86
C ASP A 317 -24.79 -2.85 -6.42
N GLY A 318 -24.84 -1.59 -6.87
CA GLY A 318 -26.04 -0.96 -7.41
C GLY A 318 -26.73 -0.03 -6.41
N LYS A 319 -26.35 -0.04 -5.12
CA LYS A 319 -26.94 0.85 -4.10
C LYS A 319 -26.67 2.31 -4.40
N GLU A 320 -25.56 2.63 -5.06
CA GLU A 320 -25.26 3.99 -5.51
C GLU A 320 -26.37 4.55 -6.42
N VAL A 321 -27.04 3.70 -7.22
CA VAL A 321 -28.14 4.15 -8.07
C VAL A 321 -29.40 4.47 -7.26
N ASP A 322 -29.61 3.80 -6.13
CA ASP A 322 -30.80 3.93 -5.29
C ASP A 322 -30.66 4.97 -4.17
N GLU A 323 -29.45 5.08 -3.59
CA GLU A 323 -29.19 5.82 -2.34
C GLU A 323 -28.33 7.06 -2.56
N PHE A 324 -27.41 7.07 -3.54
CA PHE A 324 -26.48 8.18 -3.70
C PHE A 324 -27.16 9.38 -4.35
N THR A 325 -26.95 10.56 -3.76
CA THR A 325 -27.51 11.82 -4.24
C THR A 325 -26.40 12.84 -4.46
N LYS A 326 -26.64 13.85 -5.31
CA LYS A 326 -25.65 14.91 -5.59
C LYS A 326 -25.20 15.68 -4.34
N ASP A 327 -26.03 15.69 -3.29
CA ASP A 327 -25.76 16.43 -2.05
C ASP A 327 -24.86 15.62 -1.09
N MET A 328 -24.61 14.33 -1.38
CA MET A 328 -23.66 13.49 -0.67
C MET A 328 -22.25 13.74 -1.21
N ALA A 329 -21.69 14.90 -0.89
CA ALA A 329 -20.31 15.22 -1.21
C ALA A 329 -19.36 14.24 -0.48
N LEU A 330 -18.63 13.44 -1.26
CA LEU A 330 -17.59 12.54 -0.76
C LEU A 330 -16.28 13.31 -0.59
N ILE A 331 -15.43 12.83 0.32
CA ILE A 331 -14.07 13.34 0.51
C ILE A 331 -13.30 13.38 -0.82
N SER A 332 -12.57 14.46 -1.06
CA SER A 332 -11.62 14.59 -2.16
C SER A 332 -10.18 14.79 -1.66
N LEU A 333 -9.21 14.77 -2.57
CA LEU A 333 -7.80 14.95 -2.19
C LEU A 333 -7.55 16.36 -1.65
N GLU A 334 -8.25 17.34 -2.22
CA GLU A 334 -8.17 18.76 -1.85
C GLU A 334 -8.75 19.06 -0.46
N ASP A 335 -9.57 18.16 0.09
CA ASP A 335 -10.07 18.28 1.45
C ASP A 335 -9.00 17.92 2.50
N ILE A 336 -7.98 17.15 2.13
CA ILE A 336 -6.93 16.70 3.06
C ILE A 336 -5.97 17.84 3.37
N LYS A 337 -5.81 18.16 4.66
CA LYS A 337 -4.97 19.25 5.14
C LYS A 337 -3.68 18.80 5.81
N GLY A 338 -3.50 17.50 6.03
CA GLY A 338 -2.28 16.97 6.63
C GLY A 338 -2.28 15.46 6.70
N ASP A 339 -1.16 14.91 7.12
CA ASP A 339 -0.99 13.49 7.40
C ASP A 339 -0.52 13.33 8.84
N LEU A 340 -1.19 12.45 9.59
CA LEU A 340 -1.06 12.31 11.04
C LEU A 340 -0.39 10.99 11.46
N HIS A 341 0.15 10.23 10.50
CA HIS A 341 0.94 9.04 10.79
C HIS A 341 2.08 8.91 9.77
N MET A 342 3.28 9.29 10.20
CA MET A 342 4.51 9.14 9.41
C MET A 342 5.73 9.03 10.32
N HIS A 343 6.82 8.52 9.75
CA HIS A 343 8.03 8.14 10.45
C HIS A 343 9.23 8.90 9.88
N SER A 344 10.20 9.17 10.75
CA SER A 344 11.43 9.90 10.44
C SER A 344 12.66 9.04 10.70
N THR A 345 13.85 9.57 10.44
CA THR A 345 15.11 8.90 10.75
C THR A 345 15.30 8.57 12.24
N TRP A 346 14.49 9.13 13.13
CA TRP A 346 14.48 8.78 14.55
C TRP A 346 14.06 7.32 14.80
N SER A 347 13.17 6.74 14.00
CA SER A 347 12.88 5.31 14.03
C SER A 347 13.26 4.64 12.71
N ASP A 348 12.29 4.24 11.90
CA ASP A 348 12.50 3.56 10.65
C ASP A 348 11.99 4.36 9.43
N GLY A 349 11.88 5.67 9.54
CA GLY A 349 11.78 6.57 8.39
C GLY A 349 13.10 6.70 7.62
N ALA A 350 13.01 7.14 6.35
CA ALA A 350 14.16 7.32 5.47
C ALA A 350 14.72 8.75 5.43
N TYR A 351 13.99 9.72 5.99
CA TYR A 351 14.21 11.15 5.85
C TYR A 351 14.14 11.87 7.20
N SER A 352 14.85 12.99 7.34
CA SER A 352 14.79 13.81 8.55
C SER A 352 13.39 14.45 8.72
N ILE A 353 13.12 15.03 9.89
CA ILE A 353 11.86 15.74 10.14
C ILE A 353 11.76 16.95 9.19
N GLU A 354 12.84 17.69 8.97
CA GLU A 354 12.89 18.83 8.04
C GLU A 354 12.59 18.43 6.59
N GLU A 355 13.18 17.33 6.12
CA GLU A 355 12.92 16.80 4.77
C GLU A 355 11.44 16.41 4.62
N MET A 356 10.83 15.84 5.66
CA MET A 356 9.40 15.49 5.68
C MET A 356 8.49 16.73 5.76
N ILE A 357 8.88 17.77 6.51
CA ILE A 357 8.17 19.06 6.57
C ILE A 357 8.10 19.68 5.19
N GLU A 358 9.24 19.80 4.49
CA GLU A 358 9.27 20.40 3.16
C GLU A 358 8.44 19.59 2.15
N ALA A 359 8.47 18.25 2.25
CA ALA A 359 7.63 17.39 1.44
C ALA A 359 6.12 17.56 1.70
N CYS A 360 5.72 17.74 2.96
CA CYS A 360 4.31 17.99 3.32
C CYS A 360 3.86 19.38 2.87
N ARG A 361 4.69 20.40 3.07
CA ARG A 361 4.41 21.78 2.64
C ARG A 361 4.29 21.90 1.13
N ALA A 362 5.14 21.21 0.37
CA ALA A 362 5.06 21.14 -1.09
C ALA A 362 3.73 20.56 -1.60
N ARG A 363 3.02 19.78 -0.78
CA ARG A 363 1.69 19.23 -1.07
C ARG A 363 0.54 20.15 -0.63
N GLY A 364 0.85 21.28 0.00
CA GLY A 364 -0.14 22.23 0.50
C GLY A 364 -0.75 21.89 1.86
N TYR A 365 -0.19 20.90 2.57
CA TYR A 365 -0.62 20.58 3.93
C TYR A 365 -0.39 21.76 4.88
N LYS A 366 -1.24 21.84 5.91
CA LYS A 366 -1.24 22.83 6.99
C LYS A 366 -0.63 22.29 8.27
N TYR A 367 -0.65 20.97 8.42
CA TYR A 367 -0.02 20.29 9.54
C TYR A 367 0.49 18.91 9.14
N MET A 368 1.35 18.37 9.99
CA MET A 368 1.75 16.96 9.98
C MET A 368 1.96 16.47 11.41
N ALA A 369 1.95 15.17 11.63
CA ALA A 369 2.43 14.57 12.87
C ALA A 369 3.62 13.65 12.60
N ILE A 370 4.67 13.75 13.40
CA ILE A 370 5.72 12.73 13.46
C ILE A 370 5.33 11.74 14.54
N THR A 371 5.19 10.46 14.17
CA THR A 371 4.66 9.39 15.04
C THR A 371 5.59 8.18 15.00
N ASP A 372 6.89 8.40 15.20
CA ASP A 372 7.88 7.34 15.22
C ASP A 372 7.55 6.25 16.26
N HIS A 373 8.01 5.03 15.98
CA HIS A 373 7.67 3.85 16.77
C HIS A 373 8.18 3.89 18.23
N SER A 374 7.42 3.29 19.15
CA SER A 374 7.82 3.11 20.56
C SER A 374 8.88 2.02 20.79
N GLN A 375 9.48 2.00 22.00
CA GLN A 375 10.65 1.18 22.39
C GLN A 375 10.52 -0.34 22.15
N TYR A 376 9.30 -0.87 22.14
CA TYR A 376 9.03 -2.29 21.96
C TYR A 376 9.47 -2.76 20.58
N LEU A 377 9.25 -1.95 19.55
CA LEU A 377 9.60 -2.27 18.17
C LEU A 377 11.08 -2.00 17.87
N LYS A 378 11.96 -2.72 18.56
CA LYS A 378 13.43 -2.61 18.41
C LYS A 378 13.94 -2.82 16.99
N VAL A 379 13.21 -3.60 16.18
CA VAL A 379 13.56 -3.85 14.78
C VAL A 379 13.41 -2.61 13.90
N ALA A 380 12.57 -1.66 14.32
CA ALA A 380 12.33 -0.38 13.67
C ALA A 380 13.06 0.77 14.38
N ASN A 381 14.10 0.47 15.17
CA ASN A 381 14.81 1.47 15.98
C ASN A 381 13.89 2.31 16.90
N GLY A 382 12.82 1.68 17.42
CA GLY A 382 11.84 2.33 18.27
C GLY A 382 12.46 3.15 19.41
N LEU A 383 11.89 4.33 19.66
CA LEU A 383 12.47 5.34 20.54
C LEU A 383 12.37 4.87 21.99
N THR A 384 13.28 5.31 22.85
CA THR A 384 13.09 5.23 24.31
C THR A 384 12.34 6.47 24.79
N ALA A 385 11.85 6.45 26.03
CA ALA A 385 11.26 7.63 26.68
C ALA A 385 12.18 8.87 26.67
N GLU A 386 13.50 8.67 26.67
CA GLU A 386 14.48 9.76 26.57
C GLU A 386 14.59 10.28 25.12
N ARG A 387 14.69 9.37 24.13
CA ARG A 387 14.77 9.75 22.71
C ARG A 387 13.48 10.44 22.24
N LEU A 388 12.31 9.99 22.68
CA LEU A 388 11.04 10.63 22.34
C LEU A 388 10.97 12.08 22.85
N ARG A 389 11.46 12.35 24.06
CA ARG A 389 11.54 13.72 24.57
C ARG A 389 12.56 14.58 23.81
N GLN A 390 13.65 14.00 23.34
CA GLN A 390 14.63 14.71 22.49
C GLN A 390 14.00 15.07 21.15
N GLN A 391 13.33 14.12 20.49
CA GLN A 391 12.59 14.38 19.25
C GLN A 391 11.52 15.47 19.44
N LYS A 392 10.78 15.43 20.55
CA LYS A 392 9.79 16.46 20.86
C LYS A 392 10.42 17.86 20.97
N GLU A 393 11.57 18.00 21.63
CA GLU A 393 12.26 19.30 21.70
C GLU A 393 12.78 19.75 20.33
N GLU A 394 13.23 18.82 19.47
CA GLU A 394 13.56 19.13 18.07
C GLU A 394 12.32 19.65 17.30
N ILE A 395 11.19 18.95 17.38
CA ILE A 395 9.92 19.34 16.76
C ILE A 395 9.46 20.72 17.25
N LYS A 396 9.65 21.02 18.54
CA LYS A 396 9.33 22.33 19.11
C LYS A 396 10.21 23.44 18.52
N LEU A 397 11.53 23.20 18.40
CA LEU A 397 12.45 24.15 17.76
C LEU A 397 12.17 24.33 16.26
N LEU A 398 11.66 23.28 15.60
CA LEU A 398 11.23 23.36 14.21
C LEU A 398 9.93 24.14 14.06
N ASN A 399 8.94 23.93 14.94
CA ASN A 399 7.70 24.71 14.95
C ASN A 399 7.95 26.21 15.08
N ASP A 400 8.92 26.63 15.89
CA ASP A 400 9.28 28.05 16.05
C ASP A 400 9.79 28.71 14.74
N GLN A 401 10.06 27.93 13.70
CA GLN A 401 10.52 28.39 12.38
C GLN A 401 9.38 28.57 11.36
N PHE A 402 8.15 28.16 11.69
CA PHE A 402 7.02 28.19 10.76
C PHE A 402 5.78 28.84 11.39
N ASP A 403 5.28 29.91 10.76
CA ASP A 403 4.01 30.56 11.15
C ASP A 403 2.79 29.96 10.42
N ASP A 404 3.01 29.26 9.30
CA ASP A 404 1.99 28.79 8.37
C ASP A 404 1.77 27.26 8.38
N PHE A 405 2.55 26.53 9.19
CA PHE A 405 2.57 25.08 9.23
C PHE A 405 2.79 24.56 10.64
N THR A 406 2.03 23.56 11.06
CA THR A 406 2.10 22.99 12.42
C THR A 406 2.65 21.56 12.40
N ILE A 407 3.63 21.28 13.25
CA ILE A 407 4.24 19.97 13.41
C ILE A 407 3.81 19.42 14.76
N LEU A 408 3.05 18.33 14.77
CA LEU A 408 2.60 17.66 15.99
C LEU A 408 3.67 16.66 16.43
N SER A 409 4.07 16.75 17.70
CA SER A 409 4.92 15.74 18.34
C SER A 409 4.04 14.56 18.78
N GLY A 410 4.26 13.40 18.18
CA GLY A 410 3.46 12.22 18.46
C GLY A 410 4.27 10.94 18.55
N VAL A 411 3.56 9.82 18.68
CA VAL A 411 4.15 8.49 18.79
C VAL A 411 3.19 7.43 18.25
N GLU A 412 3.72 6.44 17.52
CA GLU A 412 3.02 5.17 17.32
C GLU A 412 3.31 4.23 18.50
N MET A 413 2.37 4.23 19.44
CA MET A 413 2.38 3.47 20.67
C MET A 413 2.04 2.00 20.42
N ASP A 414 3.00 1.11 20.70
CA ASP A 414 2.77 -0.32 20.70
C ASP A 414 1.78 -0.73 21.80
N ILE A 415 0.74 -1.46 21.40
CA ILE A 415 -0.13 -2.21 22.31
C ILE A 415 0.51 -3.58 22.53
N LEU A 416 1.02 -3.85 23.73
CA LEU A 416 1.80 -5.04 24.03
C LEU A 416 0.95 -6.33 24.03
N PRO A 417 1.58 -7.53 23.92
CA PRO A 417 0.84 -8.80 23.88
C PRO A 417 -0.04 -9.10 25.12
N ASP A 418 0.20 -8.43 26.24
CA ASP A 418 -0.60 -8.52 27.46
C ASP A 418 -1.67 -7.42 27.60
N GLY A 419 -1.73 -6.49 26.66
CA GLY A 419 -2.68 -5.36 26.63
C GLY A 419 -2.18 -4.08 27.28
N SER A 420 -0.99 -4.08 27.89
CA SER A 420 -0.38 -2.83 28.35
C SER A 420 0.12 -1.97 27.18
N LEU A 421 0.28 -0.66 27.41
CA LEU A 421 0.91 0.25 26.47
C LEU A 421 2.40 0.39 26.81
N ASP A 422 3.22 0.68 25.80
CA ASP A 422 4.69 0.66 25.90
C ASP A 422 5.30 1.84 26.68
N TYR A 423 4.54 2.93 26.90
CA TYR A 423 4.91 4.04 27.79
C TYR A 423 3.88 4.27 28.89
N ASP A 424 4.30 4.98 29.94
CA ASP A 424 3.43 5.45 31.02
C ASP A 424 2.59 6.68 30.61
N ASP A 425 1.51 6.89 31.36
CA ASP A 425 0.57 7.99 31.12
C ASP A 425 1.24 9.36 31.23
N ASP A 426 2.24 9.53 32.11
CA ASP A 426 2.96 10.79 32.29
C ASP A 426 3.70 11.19 30.99
N LEU A 427 4.37 10.25 30.32
CA LEU A 427 5.00 10.50 29.03
C LEU A 427 3.97 10.70 27.91
N LEU A 428 2.89 9.92 27.88
CA LEU A 428 1.84 10.06 26.87
C LEU A 428 1.12 11.42 26.96
N ALA A 429 0.93 11.95 28.17
CA ALA A 429 0.37 13.28 28.40
C ALA A 429 1.24 14.42 27.83
N GLU A 430 2.53 14.17 27.60
CA GLU A 430 3.44 15.13 27.00
C GLU A 430 3.28 15.26 25.48
N MET A 431 2.66 14.29 24.79
CA MET A 431 2.54 14.24 23.33
C MET A 431 1.30 14.98 22.82
N ASP A 432 1.43 15.63 21.65
CA ASP A 432 0.32 16.29 20.97
C ASP A 432 -0.67 15.29 20.39
N ILE A 433 -0.18 14.12 19.97
CA ILE A 433 -0.99 13.03 19.38
C ILE A 433 -0.41 11.66 19.72
N VAL A 434 -1.26 10.73 20.15
CA VAL A 434 -0.88 9.33 20.39
C VAL A 434 -1.72 8.43 19.51
N ILE A 435 -1.05 7.69 18.63
CA ILE A 435 -1.70 6.64 17.83
C ILE A 435 -1.29 5.29 18.41
N ALA A 436 -2.22 4.34 18.53
CA ALA A 436 -1.94 3.04 19.12
C ALA A 436 -2.17 1.91 18.11
N SER A 437 -1.27 0.93 18.06
CA SER A 437 -1.37 -0.19 17.13
C SER A 437 -0.75 -1.48 17.68
N ILE A 438 -1.15 -2.60 17.07
CA ILE A 438 -0.62 -3.93 17.38
C ILE A 438 0.41 -4.30 16.30
N HIS A 439 1.68 -4.48 16.70
CA HIS A 439 2.77 -4.92 15.79
C HIS A 439 3.23 -6.38 16.00
N SER A 440 2.73 -7.04 17.03
CA SER A 440 3.18 -8.37 17.42
C SER A 440 2.06 -9.30 17.87
N SER A 441 2.36 -10.60 17.88
CA SER A 441 1.46 -11.64 18.37
C SER A 441 0.10 -11.71 17.66
N PHE A 442 0.07 -11.52 16.33
CA PHE A 442 -1.16 -11.51 15.52
C PHE A 442 -1.97 -12.80 15.53
N SER A 443 -1.36 -13.93 15.92
CA SER A 443 -2.06 -15.21 16.04
C SER A 443 -2.74 -15.42 17.40
N GLN A 444 -2.90 -14.38 18.20
CA GLN A 444 -3.64 -14.47 19.47
C GLN A 444 -5.14 -14.65 19.19
N PRO A 445 -5.89 -15.34 20.09
CA PRO A 445 -7.34 -15.44 19.95
C PRO A 445 -8.01 -14.08 19.94
N LYS A 446 -9.15 -13.98 19.24
CA LYS A 446 -9.97 -12.76 19.12
C LYS A 446 -10.19 -12.06 20.46
N GLU A 447 -10.46 -12.81 21.54
CA GLU A 447 -10.71 -12.22 22.86
C GLU A 447 -9.50 -11.48 23.42
N LYS A 448 -8.28 -11.97 23.16
CA LYS A 448 -7.04 -11.30 23.57
C LYS A 448 -6.74 -10.08 22.72
N ILE A 449 -6.97 -10.18 21.42
CA ILE A 449 -6.83 -9.02 20.51
C ILE A 449 -7.80 -7.91 20.93
N MET A 450 -9.07 -8.25 21.19
CA MET A 450 -10.05 -7.28 21.66
C MET A 450 -9.72 -6.71 23.04
N ALA A 451 -9.13 -7.50 23.95
CA ALA A 451 -8.65 -6.98 25.23
C ALA A 451 -7.53 -5.95 25.06
N ARG A 452 -6.60 -6.18 24.11
CA ARG A 452 -5.53 -5.24 23.75
C ARG A 452 -6.10 -3.93 23.18
N LEU A 453 -6.97 -4.03 22.16
CA LEU A 453 -7.61 -2.87 21.54
C LEU A 453 -8.45 -2.08 22.56
N LYS A 454 -9.21 -2.78 23.42
CA LYS A 454 -9.98 -2.14 24.49
C LYS A 454 -9.10 -1.40 25.49
N ALA A 455 -7.94 -1.95 25.85
CA ALA A 455 -7.02 -1.27 26.76
C ALA A 455 -6.49 0.04 26.15
N ALA A 456 -6.18 0.04 24.85
CA ALA A 456 -5.78 1.25 24.13
C ALA A 456 -6.92 2.27 24.04
N LEU A 457 -8.13 1.85 23.67
CA LEU A 457 -9.30 2.74 23.56
C LEU A 457 -9.67 3.39 24.91
N LEU A 458 -9.51 2.67 26.02
CA LEU A 458 -9.80 3.19 27.36
C LEU A 458 -8.66 4.03 27.95
N ASN A 459 -7.51 4.14 27.28
CA ASN A 459 -6.43 5.01 27.74
C ASN A 459 -6.75 6.46 27.36
N ALA A 460 -6.70 7.35 28.35
CA ALA A 460 -7.09 8.76 28.19
C ALA A 460 -6.20 9.57 27.25
N HIS A 461 -5.06 9.02 26.80
CA HIS A 461 -4.12 9.70 25.92
C HIS A 461 -4.18 9.20 24.48
N VAL A 462 -4.81 8.06 24.19
CA VAL A 462 -4.86 7.49 22.84
C VAL A 462 -5.92 8.18 21.98
N ASP A 463 -5.47 8.85 20.92
CA ASP A 463 -6.30 9.63 20.02
C ASP A 463 -6.78 8.83 18.80
N ILE A 464 -5.96 7.88 18.32
CA ILE A 464 -6.23 7.08 17.11
C ILE A 464 -5.86 5.61 17.34
N ILE A 465 -6.67 4.68 16.83
CA ILE A 465 -6.23 3.29 16.59
C ILE A 465 -5.74 3.17 15.14
N ALA A 466 -4.44 2.94 14.97
CA ALA A 466 -3.80 2.83 13.67
C ALA A 466 -3.89 1.40 13.09
N HIS A 467 -4.06 1.30 11.77
CA HIS A 467 -4.25 0.07 10.98
C HIS A 467 -4.87 -1.11 11.80
N PRO A 468 -6.15 -0.99 12.22
CA PRO A 468 -6.70 -1.73 13.35
C PRO A 468 -6.86 -3.23 13.18
N THR A 469 -6.62 -3.78 11.98
CA THR A 469 -6.66 -5.24 11.73
C THR A 469 -5.26 -5.81 11.52
N GLY A 470 -4.25 -4.96 11.30
CA GLY A 470 -2.88 -5.36 11.00
C GLY A 470 -2.73 -6.18 9.71
N ARG A 471 -3.71 -6.11 8.81
CA ARG A 471 -3.73 -6.90 7.57
C ARG A 471 -2.66 -6.43 6.57
N LEU A 472 -2.22 -7.35 5.71
CA LEU A 472 -1.45 -7.05 4.51
C LEU A 472 -2.08 -7.79 3.32
N ILE A 473 -2.69 -7.05 2.40
CA ILE A 473 -3.48 -7.58 1.29
C ILE A 473 -2.66 -8.56 0.44
N GLY A 474 -3.13 -9.80 0.35
CA GLY A 474 -2.48 -10.90 -0.38
C GLY A 474 -1.20 -11.47 0.25
N ARG A 475 -0.82 -11.03 1.45
CA ARG A 475 0.36 -11.54 2.17
C ARG A 475 0.03 -12.08 3.56
N ARG A 476 -0.77 -11.36 4.33
CA ARG A 476 -1.10 -11.68 5.72
C ARG A 476 -2.55 -11.30 5.99
N GLU A 477 -3.37 -12.28 6.35
CA GLU A 477 -4.70 -11.99 6.89
C GLU A 477 -4.57 -11.17 8.18
N GLY A 478 -5.51 -10.25 8.40
CA GLY A 478 -5.57 -9.48 9.64
C GLY A 478 -5.80 -10.38 10.84
N TYR A 479 -5.40 -9.92 12.03
CA TYR A 479 -5.81 -10.59 13.26
C TYR A 479 -7.33 -10.42 13.46
N GLU A 480 -7.95 -11.35 14.18
CA GLU A 480 -9.42 -11.33 14.34
C GLU A 480 -9.85 -10.18 15.26
N VAL A 481 -10.63 -9.24 14.69
CA VAL A 481 -11.21 -8.08 15.39
C VAL A 481 -12.73 -8.19 15.39
N ASP A 482 -13.35 -7.87 16.53
CA ASP A 482 -14.78 -7.61 16.57
C ASP A 482 -15.06 -6.17 16.13
N MET A 483 -15.36 -5.97 14.85
CA MET A 483 -15.51 -4.62 14.29
C MET A 483 -16.66 -3.82 14.92
N GLY A 484 -17.77 -4.48 15.27
CA GLY A 484 -18.88 -3.82 15.96
C GLY A 484 -18.46 -3.27 17.33
N MET A 485 -17.78 -4.11 18.12
CA MET A 485 -17.28 -3.69 19.44
C MET A 485 -16.15 -2.65 19.34
N LEU A 486 -15.26 -2.74 18.34
CA LEU A 486 -14.22 -1.74 18.10
C LEU A 486 -14.83 -0.37 17.82
N ILE A 487 -15.81 -0.30 16.91
CA ILE A 487 -16.50 0.94 16.54
C ILE A 487 -17.30 1.51 17.73
N GLU A 488 -17.99 0.66 18.49
CA GLU A 488 -18.73 1.07 19.68
C GLU A 488 -17.81 1.69 20.73
N LEU A 489 -16.69 1.02 21.06
CA LEU A 489 -15.71 1.54 22.02
C LEU A 489 -15.05 2.83 21.52
N ALA A 490 -14.66 2.90 20.25
CA ALA A 490 -14.09 4.11 19.65
C ALA A 490 -15.03 5.31 19.74
N LYS A 491 -16.34 5.08 19.58
CA LYS A 491 -17.36 6.10 19.79
C LYS A 491 -17.44 6.55 21.25
N GLU A 492 -17.45 5.61 22.19
CA GLU A 492 -17.54 5.90 23.63
C GLU A 492 -16.33 6.72 24.12
N THR A 493 -15.14 6.43 23.60
CA THR A 493 -13.89 7.05 24.05
C THR A 493 -13.48 8.26 23.21
N ASN A 494 -14.26 8.60 22.17
CA ASN A 494 -13.91 9.63 21.18
C ASN A 494 -12.55 9.37 20.49
N THR A 495 -12.15 8.10 20.39
CA THR A 495 -10.92 7.69 19.68
C THR A 495 -11.24 7.51 18.19
N ALA A 496 -10.42 8.08 17.32
CA ALA A 496 -10.59 7.93 15.88
C ALA A 496 -10.04 6.59 15.36
N LEU A 497 -10.54 6.14 14.22
CA LEU A 497 -10.06 4.93 13.54
C LEU A 497 -9.33 5.29 12.25
N GLU A 498 -8.15 4.69 12.05
CA GLU A 498 -7.35 4.95 10.86
C GLU A 498 -7.85 4.17 9.64
N LEU A 499 -7.87 4.86 8.50
CA LEU A 499 -7.71 4.30 7.17
C LEU A 499 -6.26 4.51 6.73
N ASN A 500 -5.46 3.46 6.82
CA ASN A 500 -4.08 3.46 6.39
C ASN A 500 -4.03 3.32 4.87
N ALA A 501 -3.61 4.39 4.21
CA ALA A 501 -3.64 4.58 2.78
C ALA A 501 -2.57 3.77 2.03
N ASN A 502 -1.65 3.09 2.74
CA ASN A 502 -0.69 2.19 2.11
C ASN A 502 -1.45 1.13 1.29
N PRO A 503 -1.18 0.97 -0.02
CA PRO A 503 -1.92 0.05 -0.88
C PRO A 503 -1.73 -1.43 -0.52
N ASN A 504 -0.75 -1.75 0.34
CA ASN A 504 -0.59 -3.08 0.92
C ASN A 504 -1.54 -3.32 2.12
N ARG A 505 -2.11 -2.28 2.73
CA ARG A 505 -2.93 -2.35 3.94
C ARG A 505 -4.40 -1.99 3.67
N LEU A 506 -4.65 -0.75 3.21
CA LEU A 506 -5.98 -0.13 3.12
C LEU A 506 -6.82 -0.37 4.38
N ASP A 507 -6.23 -0.19 5.55
CA ASP A 507 -6.79 -0.67 6.82
C ASP A 507 -7.17 0.51 7.71
N LEU A 508 -8.43 0.78 7.99
CA LEU A 508 -9.63 -0.07 7.84
C LEU A 508 -10.19 -0.20 6.42
N ALA A 509 -10.78 -1.37 6.14
CA ALA A 509 -11.47 -1.62 4.88
C ALA A 509 -12.65 -0.66 4.63
N ALA A 510 -12.98 -0.42 3.36
CA ALA A 510 -14.00 0.53 2.93
C ALA A 510 -15.39 0.30 3.57
N GLU A 511 -15.76 -0.96 3.83
CA GLU A 511 -17.01 -1.29 4.52
C GLU A 511 -17.01 -0.88 5.99
N HIS A 512 -15.88 -1.09 6.69
CA HIS A 512 -15.75 -0.78 8.11
C HIS A 512 -15.63 0.72 8.39
N ILE A 513 -14.96 1.48 7.51
CA ILE A 513 -14.97 2.94 7.63
C ILE A 513 -16.37 3.51 7.39
N ARG A 514 -17.18 2.89 6.51
CA ARG A 514 -18.59 3.28 6.32
C ARG A 514 -19.39 3.05 7.61
N GLU A 515 -19.25 1.88 8.22
CA GLU A 515 -19.87 1.53 9.51
C GLU A 515 -19.44 2.50 10.63
N ALA A 516 -18.14 2.84 10.69
CA ALA A 516 -17.60 3.78 11.67
C ALA A 516 -18.21 5.18 11.50
N GLN A 517 -18.28 5.70 10.27
CA GLN A 517 -18.94 6.97 9.97
C GLN A 517 -20.42 6.96 10.35
N GLU A 518 -21.15 5.89 10.03
CA GLU A 518 -22.58 5.75 10.38
C GLU A 518 -22.80 5.72 11.90
N ALA A 519 -21.85 5.18 12.67
CA ALA A 519 -21.85 5.23 14.13
C ALA A 519 -21.47 6.61 14.71
N GLY A 520 -20.89 7.50 13.90
CA GLY A 520 -20.40 8.82 14.31
C GLY A 520 -18.95 8.85 14.78
N VAL A 521 -18.18 7.78 14.53
CA VAL A 521 -16.75 7.70 14.83
C VAL A 521 -15.96 8.49 13.80
N LYS A 522 -14.97 9.26 14.26
CA LYS A 522 -14.07 10.00 13.37
C LYS A 522 -13.09 9.04 12.69
N ILE A 523 -12.82 9.31 11.42
CA ILE A 523 -11.86 8.56 10.60
C ILE A 523 -10.65 9.45 10.40
N VAL A 524 -9.47 8.85 10.30
CA VAL A 524 -8.25 9.56 9.86
C VAL A 524 -7.64 8.82 8.68
N ILE A 525 -7.31 9.52 7.61
CA ILE A 525 -6.72 8.91 6.41
C ILE A 525 -5.22 9.22 6.42
N ASN A 526 -4.37 8.26 6.79
CA ASN A 526 -2.92 8.50 6.87
C ASN A 526 -2.14 7.61 5.94
N THR A 527 -0.94 8.03 5.54
CA THR A 527 -0.11 7.23 4.62
C THR A 527 0.81 6.22 5.30
N ASP A 528 1.07 6.38 6.60
CA ASP A 528 2.08 5.58 7.31
C ASP A 528 3.44 5.71 6.60
N ALA A 529 3.77 6.95 6.22
CA ALA A 529 4.88 7.25 5.34
C ALA A 529 6.22 7.05 6.06
N HIS A 530 7.03 6.15 5.53
CA HIS A 530 8.44 5.99 5.89
C HIS A 530 9.37 6.64 4.85
N LYS A 531 8.78 7.14 3.74
CA LYS A 531 9.45 7.77 2.62
C LYS A 531 8.60 8.91 2.07
N ILE A 532 9.24 9.94 1.51
CA ILE A 532 8.53 11.05 0.84
C ILE A 532 7.63 10.55 -0.30
N ASP A 533 8.07 9.56 -1.08
CA ASP A 533 7.26 9.01 -2.18
C ASP A 533 5.96 8.34 -1.69
N THR A 534 5.98 7.78 -0.48
CA THR A 534 4.80 7.12 0.11
C THR A 534 3.74 8.09 0.62
N LEU A 535 4.06 9.39 0.74
CA LEU A 535 3.04 10.43 0.98
C LEU A 535 2.02 10.51 -0.18
N ASN A 536 2.39 10.06 -1.38
CA ASN A 536 1.46 9.99 -2.52
C ASN A 536 0.38 8.92 -2.35
N HIS A 537 0.55 8.00 -1.39
CA HIS A 537 -0.50 7.05 -1.04
C HIS A 537 -1.78 7.76 -0.53
N MET A 538 -1.74 9.04 -0.16
CA MET A 538 -2.95 9.78 0.22
C MET A 538 -4.04 9.71 -0.87
N GLU A 539 -3.65 9.73 -2.14
CA GLU A 539 -4.58 9.58 -3.28
C GLU A 539 -5.32 8.23 -3.25
N ILE A 540 -4.60 7.18 -2.89
CA ILE A 540 -5.09 5.80 -2.71
C ILE A 540 -6.03 5.76 -1.50
N GLY A 541 -5.66 6.39 -0.39
CA GLY A 541 -6.48 6.50 0.82
C GLY A 541 -7.81 7.22 0.57
N VAL A 542 -7.78 8.38 -0.09
CA VAL A 542 -8.99 9.13 -0.46
C VAL A 542 -9.87 8.31 -1.40
N SER A 543 -9.30 7.58 -2.36
CA SER A 543 -10.06 6.68 -3.25
C SER A 543 -10.74 5.55 -2.47
N ALA A 544 -10.06 4.96 -1.49
CA ALA A 544 -10.64 3.96 -0.58
C ALA A 544 -11.72 4.56 0.33
N ALA A 545 -11.55 5.81 0.78
CA ALA A 545 -12.55 6.53 1.55
C ALA A 545 -13.80 6.85 0.72
N LYS A 546 -13.65 7.26 -0.54
CA LYS A 546 -14.77 7.41 -1.49
C LYS A 546 -15.52 6.09 -1.65
N LYS A 547 -14.81 4.97 -1.78
CA LYS A 547 -15.41 3.62 -1.82
C LYS A 547 -16.28 3.32 -0.60
N GLY A 548 -15.88 3.79 0.59
CA GLY A 548 -16.64 3.72 1.83
C GLY A 548 -17.73 4.81 2.00
N TRP A 549 -17.95 5.64 0.98
CA TRP A 549 -18.90 6.77 1.00
C TRP A 549 -18.59 7.77 2.12
N ILE A 550 -17.30 7.96 2.40
CA ILE A 550 -16.85 8.84 3.47
C ILE A 550 -17.00 10.29 3.05
N LYS A 551 -17.60 11.08 3.95
CA LYS A 551 -17.78 12.52 3.85
C LYS A 551 -16.64 13.23 4.56
N LYS A 552 -16.29 14.43 4.09
CA LYS A 552 -15.19 15.20 4.68
C LYS A 552 -15.40 15.54 6.16
N GLU A 553 -16.66 15.72 6.61
CA GLU A 553 -16.97 16.05 8.00
C GLU A 553 -16.64 14.92 8.98
N SER A 554 -16.46 13.69 8.47
CA SER A 554 -16.08 12.51 9.26
C SER A 554 -14.57 12.33 9.37
N VAL A 555 -13.77 13.08 8.61
CA VAL A 555 -12.33 12.89 8.47
C VAL A 555 -11.56 13.92 9.32
N LEU A 556 -10.75 13.45 10.28
CA LEU A 556 -9.97 14.32 11.17
C LEU A 556 -8.98 15.18 10.40
N ASN A 557 -8.20 14.56 9.51
CA ASN A 557 -7.17 15.28 8.77
C ASN A 557 -7.71 16.11 7.59
N ALA A 558 -9.03 16.29 7.49
CA ALA A 558 -9.68 17.30 6.65
C ALA A 558 -10.08 18.58 7.42
N MET A 559 -9.94 18.59 8.75
CA MET A 559 -10.25 19.74 9.61
C MET A 559 -9.25 20.88 9.41
N GLU A 560 -9.64 22.10 9.76
CA GLU A 560 -8.65 23.18 9.93
C GLU A 560 -7.75 22.86 11.15
N THR A 561 -6.53 23.41 11.17
CA THR A 561 -5.55 23.16 12.23
C THR A 561 -6.13 23.40 13.63
N GLU A 562 -6.89 24.48 13.82
CA GLU A 562 -7.50 24.82 15.12
C GLU A 562 -8.52 23.77 15.58
N ASP A 563 -9.35 23.26 14.67
CA ASP A 563 -10.37 22.26 14.95
C ASP A 563 -9.74 20.89 15.26
N LEU A 564 -8.68 20.51 14.53
CA LEU A 564 -7.91 19.31 14.82
C LEU A 564 -7.27 19.39 16.21
N LEU A 565 -6.57 20.49 16.52
CA LEU A 565 -5.93 20.69 17.82
C LEU A 565 -6.95 20.71 18.97
N LYS A 566 -8.16 21.21 18.71
CA LYS A 566 -9.25 21.16 19.67
C LYS A 566 -9.71 19.72 19.89
N PHE A 567 -9.92 18.95 18.83
CA PHE A 567 -10.30 17.53 18.93
C PHE A 567 -9.28 16.74 19.76
N LEU A 568 -7.98 16.91 19.49
CA LEU A 568 -6.90 16.21 20.21
C LEU A 568 -6.77 16.65 21.68
N LYS A 569 -7.29 17.82 22.07
CA LYS A 569 -7.30 18.32 23.45
C LYS A 569 -8.55 17.91 24.23
N GLU A 570 -9.69 17.77 23.54
CA GLU A 570 -10.97 17.35 24.11
C GLU A 570 -11.03 15.82 24.29
N ARG A 571 -9.99 15.25 24.91
CA ARG A 571 -9.92 13.84 25.31
C ARG A 571 -10.99 13.57 26.39
N ASN A 572 -11.75 12.48 26.25
CA ASN A 572 -12.82 12.10 27.18
C ASN A 572 -12.30 11.61 28.53
#